data_AF-Q6EB35-F1
#
_entry.id   AF-Q6EB35-F1
#
_cell.length_a   1.000
_cell.length_b   1.000
_cell.length_c   1.000
_cell.angle_alpha   90.00
_cell.angle_beta   90.00
_cell.angle_gamma   90.00
#
_symmetry.space_group_name_H-M   'P 1'
#
loop_
_entity.id
_entity.type
_entity.pdbx_description
1 polymer ?
#
loop_
_entity_poly.entity_id
_entity_poly.type
_entity_poly.pdbx_seq_one_letter_code
_entity_poly.pdbx_strand_id
1 'polypeptide(L)'
;MAIAIFLVLHFAILALIFPFLKAFYYEIARTTKQKYFTYAFNTFYLGLLTLIIGIGLVFLLASLVFWILAWVKFKEFDEQELSNLEERLAKAQKKVFDFDLKWIKITMASFIILNLLVLTFSF
;
A
#
# COMPACT_ATOMS: atom_id res chain seq x y z
N MET A 1 12.42 17.92 -19.32
CA MET A 1 13.28 16.84 -18.78
C MET A 1 12.86 16.43 -17.37
N ALA A 2 12.77 17.36 -16.40
CA ALA A 2 12.42 17.04 -15.01
C ALA A 2 11.07 16.32 -14.83
N ILE A 3 10.01 16.77 -15.52
CA ILE A 3 8.67 16.15 -15.44
C ILE A 3 8.67 14.69 -15.93
N ALA A 4 9.40 14.38 -17.00
CA ALA A 4 9.51 13.03 -17.52
C ALA A 4 10.25 12.10 -16.55
N ILE A 5 11.32 12.58 -15.92
CA ILE A 5 12.07 11.84 -14.89
C ILE A 5 11.18 11.58 -13.68
N PHE A 6 10.41 12.58 -13.24
CA PHE A 6 9.46 12.45 -12.15
C PHE A 6 8.40 11.38 -12.42
N LEU A 7 7.78 11.39 -13.61
CA LEU A 7 6.78 10.39 -14.00
C LEU A 7 7.37 8.97 -14.03
N VAL A 8 8.56 8.81 -14.63
CA VAL A 8 9.24 7.51 -14.69
C VAL A 8 9.55 6.97 -13.29
N LEU A 9 10.06 7.81 -12.39
CA LEU A 9 10.33 7.43 -11.01
C LEU A 9 9.05 7.05 -10.25
N HIS A 10 7.97 7.83 -10.42
CA HIS A 10 6.66 7.56 -9.79
C HIS A 10 6.12 6.18 -10.19
N PHE A 11 6.09 5.87 -11.49
CA PHE A 11 5.60 4.58 -11.97
C PHE A 11 6.53 3.41 -11.62
N ALA A 12 7.85 3.61 -11.63
CA ALA A 12 8.81 2.58 -11.23
C ALA A 12 8.66 2.20 -9.75
N ILE A 13 8.47 3.19 -8.87
CA ILE A 13 8.29 2.97 -7.44
C ILE A 13 6.92 2.32 -7.17
N LEU A 14 5.86 2.75 -7.86
CA LEU A 14 4.55 2.09 -7.82
C LEU A 14 4.65 0.62 -8.20
N ALA A 15 5.35 0.29 -9.30
CA ALA A 15 5.53 -1.09 -9.75
C ALA A 15 6.31 -1.94 -8.75
N LEU A 16 7.32 -1.36 -8.08
CA LEU A 16 8.12 -2.03 -7.06
C LEU A 16 7.30 -2.33 -5.79
N ILE A 17 6.46 -1.39 -5.37
CA ILE A 17 5.67 -1.45 -4.14
C ILE A 17 4.37 -2.25 -4.31
N PHE A 18 3.84 -2.30 -5.54
CA PHE A 18 2.61 -3.02 -5.89
C PHE A 18 2.53 -4.47 -5.39
N PRO A 19 3.51 -5.36 -5.65
CA PRO A 19 3.42 -6.75 -5.20
C PRO A 19 3.34 -6.88 -3.68
N PHE A 20 4.03 -6.00 -2.94
CA PHE A 20 4.00 -5.98 -1.49
C PHE A 20 2.62 -5.58 -0.94
N LEU A 21 2.09 -4.41 -1.35
CA LEU A 21 0.78 -3.98 -0.87
C LEU A 21 -0.34 -4.93 -1.32
N LYS A 22 -0.26 -5.46 -2.55
CA LYS A 22 -1.24 -6.43 -3.04
C LYS A 22 -1.26 -7.66 -2.14
N ALA A 23 -0.10 -8.25 -1.87
CA ALA A 23 -0.01 -9.43 -1.01
C ALA A 23 -0.56 -9.14 0.40
N PHE A 24 -0.19 -8.00 0.99
CA PHE A 24 -0.64 -7.59 2.32
C PHE A 24 -2.17 -7.44 2.40
N TYR A 25 -2.77 -6.62 1.53
CA TYR A 25 -4.22 -6.37 1.55
C TYR A 25 -5.03 -7.62 1.19
N TYR A 26 -4.54 -8.47 0.29
CA TYR A 26 -5.22 -9.71 -0.06
C TYR A 26 -5.13 -10.75 1.06
N GLU A 27 -4.01 -10.84 1.79
CA GLU A 27 -3.86 -11.75 2.92
C GLU A 27 -4.78 -11.34 4.08
N ILE A 28 -4.88 -10.02 4.33
CA ILE A 28 -5.86 -9.47 5.27
C ILE A 28 -7.28 -9.79 4.79
N ALA A 29 -7.63 -9.47 3.54
CA ALA A 29 -8.96 -9.76 3.00
C ALA A 29 -9.34 -11.24 3.11
N ARG A 30 -8.40 -12.14 2.85
CA ARG A 30 -8.58 -13.59 2.95
C ARG A 30 -8.82 -14.02 4.39
N THR A 31 -7.99 -13.54 5.31
CA THR A 31 -8.02 -14.00 6.71
C THR A 31 -9.20 -13.39 7.46
N THR A 32 -9.52 -12.14 7.15
CA THR A 32 -10.69 -11.45 7.69
C THR A 32 -12.01 -11.86 7.04
N LYS A 33 -11.95 -12.61 5.92
CA LYS A 33 -13.07 -12.88 4.99
C LYS A 33 -13.80 -11.61 4.51
N GLN A 34 -13.19 -10.43 4.63
CA GLN A 34 -13.78 -9.15 4.23
C GLN A 34 -13.23 -8.69 2.87
N LYS A 35 -14.12 -8.65 1.87
CA LYS A 35 -13.80 -8.16 0.51
C LYS A 35 -13.46 -6.66 0.47
N TYR A 36 -13.84 -5.91 1.52
CA TYR A 36 -13.59 -4.48 1.62
C TYR A 36 -12.10 -4.13 1.67
N PHE A 37 -11.23 -5.01 2.17
CA PHE A 37 -9.78 -4.80 2.10
C PHE A 37 -9.26 -4.88 0.66
N THR A 38 -9.81 -5.77 -0.18
CA THR A 38 -9.47 -5.82 -1.61
C THR A 38 -9.93 -4.55 -2.33
N TYR A 39 -11.13 -4.06 -2.02
CA TYR A 39 -11.62 -2.80 -2.57
C TYR A 39 -10.76 -1.62 -2.13
N ALA A 40 -10.42 -1.53 -0.83
CA ALA A 40 -9.53 -0.50 -0.30
C ALA A 40 -8.19 -0.47 -1.06
N PHE A 41 -7.57 -1.63 -1.31
CA PHE A 41 -6.34 -1.72 -2.10
C PHE A 41 -6.51 -1.24 -3.54
N ASN A 42 -7.53 -1.73 -4.24
CA ASN A 42 -7.76 -1.33 -5.63
C ASN A 42 -8.00 0.18 -5.75
N THR A 43 -8.82 0.75 -4.87
CA THR A 43 -9.10 2.19 -4.87
C THR A 43 -7.87 3.00 -4.46
N PHE A 44 -7.05 2.48 -3.53
CA PHE A 44 -5.78 3.10 -3.13
C PHE A 44 -4.80 3.17 -4.31
N TYR A 45 -4.60 2.05 -4.99
CA TYR A 45 -3.70 1.96 -6.12
C TYR A 45 -4.17 2.85 -7.29
N LEU A 46 -5.48 2.86 -7.58
CA LEU A 46 -6.07 3.75 -8.57
C LEU A 46 -5.86 5.23 -8.21
N GLY A 47 -5.97 5.57 -6.92
CA GLY A 47 -5.71 6.91 -6.41
C GLY A 47 -4.26 7.36 -6.60
N LEU A 48 -3.29 6.49 -6.33
CA LEU A 48 -1.87 6.80 -6.58
C LEU A 48 -1.55 6.96 -8.07
N LEU A 49 -2.23 6.20 -8.93
CA LEU A 49 -2.06 6.24 -10.38
C LEU A 49 -2.66 7.53 -10.98
N THR A 50 -3.79 7.97 -10.46
CA THR A 50 -4.51 9.19 -10.90
C THR A 50 -4.08 10.45 -10.15
N LEU A 51 -3.18 10.34 -9.16
CA LEU A 51 -2.66 11.47 -8.38
C LEU A 51 -1.91 12.48 -9.24
N ILE A 52 -1.21 12.00 -10.27
CA ILE A 52 -0.49 12.81 -11.27
C ILE A 52 -1.42 13.82 -11.96
N ILE A 53 -2.70 13.47 -12.10
CA ILE A 53 -3.72 14.25 -12.80
C ILE A 53 -4.59 15.07 -11.81
N GLY A 54 -4.22 15.10 -10.53
CA GLY A 54 -4.91 15.84 -9.45
C GLY A 54 -6.17 15.18 -8.89
N ILE A 55 -6.77 14.22 -9.60
CA ILE A 55 -8.03 13.56 -9.21
C ILE A 55 -7.79 12.44 -8.18
N GLY A 56 -6.56 11.93 -8.07
CA GLY A 56 -6.22 10.81 -7.19
C GLY A 56 -6.55 11.01 -5.72
N LEU A 57 -6.61 12.25 -5.24
CA LEU A 57 -6.91 12.55 -3.84
C LEU A 57 -8.30 12.05 -3.42
N VAL A 58 -9.29 12.13 -4.31
CA VAL A 58 -10.67 11.64 -4.05
C VAL A 58 -10.69 10.13 -3.90
N PHE A 59 -9.94 9.42 -4.76
CA PHE A 59 -9.82 7.96 -4.68
C PHE A 59 -9.03 7.50 -3.46
N LEU A 60 -8.02 8.26 -3.03
CA LEU A 60 -7.31 7.99 -1.77
C LEU A 60 -8.23 8.13 -0.56
N LEU A 61 -9.06 9.17 -0.51
CA LEU A 61 -10.07 9.34 0.55
C LEU A 61 -11.10 8.19 0.52
N ALA A 62 -11.60 7.82 -0.67
CA ALA A 62 -12.52 6.70 -0.81
C ALA A 62 -11.91 5.37 -0.37
N SER A 63 -10.62 5.13 -0.67
CA SER A 63 -9.88 3.97 -0.18
C SER A 63 -9.82 3.92 1.34
N LEU A 64 -9.58 5.06 1.99
CA LEU A 64 -9.54 5.19 3.44
C LEU A 64 -10.89 4.86 4.06
N VAL A 65 -11.99 5.31 3.45
CA VAL A 65 -13.35 4.92 3.84
C VAL A 65 -13.57 3.41 3.71
N PHE A 66 -13.17 2.79 2.60
CA PHE A 66 -13.28 1.33 2.44
C PHE A 66 -12.44 0.56 3.47
N TRP A 67 -11.26 1.08 3.82
CA TRP A 67 -10.41 0.47 4.84
C TRP A 67 -11.04 0.55 6.24
N ILE A 68 -11.56 1.71 6.63
CA ILE A 68 -12.30 1.85 7.91
C ILE A 68 -13.54 0.96 7.92
N LEU A 69 -14.32 0.94 6.84
CA LEU A 69 -15.49 0.06 6.72
C LEU A 69 -15.10 -1.41 6.83
N ALA A 70 -13.96 -1.81 6.25
CA ALA A 70 -13.46 -3.18 6.37
C ALA A 70 -13.24 -3.55 7.85
N TRP A 71 -12.62 -2.67 8.63
CA TRP A 71 -12.41 -2.88 10.07
C TRP A 71 -13.68 -2.82 10.90
N VAL A 72 -14.57 -1.87 10.62
CA VAL A 72 -15.84 -1.72 11.35
C VAL A 72 -16.75 -2.94 11.12
N LYS A 73 -16.81 -3.44 9.88
CA LYS A 73 -17.60 -4.63 9.55
C LYS A 73 -16.95 -5.94 10.01
N PHE A 74 -15.69 -5.86 10.44
CA PHE A 74 -14.88 -6.98 10.90
C PHE A 74 -14.88 -7.15 12.43
N LYS A 75 -15.58 -6.29 13.19
CA LYS A 75 -15.47 -6.14 14.65
C LYS A 75 -15.88 -7.34 15.52
N GLU A 76 -15.85 -8.57 15.01
CA GLU A 76 -16.16 -9.83 15.69
C GLU A 76 -15.00 -10.85 15.55
N PHE A 77 -13.77 -10.48 15.94
CA PHE A 77 -12.67 -11.46 16.08
C PHE A 77 -12.39 -11.78 17.54
N ASP A 78 -12.34 -13.08 17.84
CA ASP A 78 -11.74 -13.66 19.04
C ASP A 78 -10.24 -13.33 19.04
N GLU A 79 -9.69 -12.95 20.19
CA GLU A 79 -8.31 -12.44 20.39
C GLU A 79 -7.24 -13.41 19.82
N GLN A 80 -7.58 -14.70 19.77
CA GLN A 80 -6.76 -15.77 19.22
C GLN A 80 -6.64 -15.78 17.68
N GLU A 81 -7.67 -15.35 16.95
CA GLU A 81 -7.56 -15.24 15.49
C GLU A 81 -6.77 -13.97 15.10
N LEU A 82 -6.80 -12.93 15.93
CA LEU A 82 -6.03 -11.69 15.73
C LEU A 82 -4.53 -11.92 15.93
N SER A 83 -4.12 -12.65 16.97
CA SER A 83 -2.70 -13.00 17.18
C SER A 83 -2.15 -13.90 16.06
N ASN A 84 -2.96 -14.85 15.56
CA ASN A 84 -2.60 -15.66 14.39
C ASN A 84 -2.50 -14.82 13.10
N LEU A 85 -3.35 -13.80 12.96
CA LEU A 85 -3.29 -12.82 11.87
C LEU A 85 -1.99 -12.03 11.91
N GLU A 86 -1.63 -11.50 13.08
CA GLU A 86 -0.40 -10.78 13.30
C GLU A 86 0.82 -11.66 13.04
N GLU A 87 0.81 -12.93 13.46
CA GLU A 87 1.90 -13.86 13.18
C GLU A 87 2.00 -14.20 11.68
N ARG A 88 0.87 -14.41 11.00
CA ARG A 88 0.85 -14.67 9.55
C ARG A 88 1.26 -13.44 8.75
N LEU A 89 0.84 -12.26 9.16
CA LEU A 89 1.29 -10.99 8.61
C LEU A 89 2.78 -10.80 8.86
N ALA A 90 3.28 -11.07 10.07
CA ALA A 90 4.69 -11.01 10.40
C ALA A 90 5.50 -12.03 9.60
N LYS A 91 4.97 -13.22 9.31
CA LYS A 91 5.60 -14.22 8.43
C LYS A 91 5.55 -13.84 6.96
N ALA A 92 4.43 -13.31 6.46
CA ALA A 92 4.30 -12.83 5.08
C ALA A 92 5.19 -11.60 4.86
N GLN A 93 5.18 -10.67 5.80
CA GLN A 93 6.11 -9.56 5.89
C GLN A 93 7.53 -10.09 5.96
N LYS A 94 7.88 -11.01 6.87
CA LYS A 94 9.23 -11.60 6.97
C LYS A 94 9.65 -12.32 5.70
N LYS A 95 8.76 -13.03 5.00
CA LYS A 95 9.05 -13.73 3.73
C LYS A 95 9.27 -12.75 2.58
N VAL A 96 8.52 -11.65 2.56
CA VAL A 96 8.77 -10.54 1.63
C VAL A 96 9.96 -9.69 2.11
N PHE A 97 10.30 -9.73 3.40
CA PHE A 97 11.44 -9.02 3.97
C PHE A 97 12.77 -9.82 3.86
N ASP A 98 12.66 -11.15 3.75
CA ASP A 98 13.71 -12.10 3.34
C ASP A 98 14.06 -11.92 1.86
N PHE A 99 13.25 -11.17 1.11
CA PHE A 99 13.61 -10.62 -0.19
C PHE A 99 14.67 -9.55 0.02
N ASP A 100 15.90 -10.02 0.31
CA ASP A 100 17.11 -9.31 0.74
C ASP A 100 16.83 -7.99 1.47
N LEU A 101 17.06 -7.95 2.79
CA LEU A 101 16.99 -6.74 3.62
C LEU A 101 17.64 -5.50 2.95
N LYS A 102 18.62 -5.74 2.07
CA LYS A 102 19.24 -4.77 1.18
C LYS A 102 18.27 -4.10 0.20
N TRP A 103 17.43 -4.87 -0.51
CA TRP A 103 16.41 -4.35 -1.42
C TRP A 103 15.39 -3.50 -0.70
N ILE A 104 14.98 -3.87 0.52
CA ILE A 104 13.95 -3.11 1.25
C ILE A 104 14.49 -1.79 1.78
N LYS A 105 15.73 -1.77 2.25
CA LYS A 105 16.41 -0.52 2.58
C LYS A 105 16.50 0.39 1.36
N ILE A 106 16.76 -0.17 0.18
CA ILE A 106 16.74 0.56 -1.10
C ILE A 106 15.32 1.04 -1.44
N THR A 107 14.28 0.25 -1.22
CA THR A 107 12.87 0.60 -1.45
C THR A 107 12.40 1.72 -0.53
N MET A 108 12.69 1.62 0.78
CA MET A 108 12.39 2.66 1.77
C MET A 108 13.14 3.96 1.47
N ALA A 109 14.44 3.88 1.17
CA ALA A 109 15.23 5.06 0.81
C ALA A 109 14.69 5.71 -0.47
N SER A 110 14.35 4.92 -1.49
CA SER A 110 13.75 5.44 -2.74
C SER A 110 12.38 6.08 -2.50
N PHE A 111 11.57 5.54 -1.59
CA PHE A 111 10.27 6.11 -1.23
C PHE A 111 10.38 7.44 -0.48
N ILE A 112 11.37 7.57 0.42
CA ILE A 112 11.67 8.82 1.13
C ILE A 112 12.21 9.87 0.16
N ILE A 113 13.15 9.49 -0.72
CA ILE A 113 13.70 10.38 -1.75
C ILE A 113 12.60 10.85 -2.70
N LEU A 114 11.68 9.96 -3.11
CA LEU A 114 10.54 10.33 -3.95
C LEU A 114 9.62 11.33 -3.24
N ASN A 115 9.25 11.10 -1.97
CA ASN A 115 8.42 12.05 -1.22
C ASN A 115 9.10 13.43 -1.08
N LEU A 116 10.42 13.45 -0.86
CA LEU A 116 11.20 14.69 -0.79
C LEU A 116 11.25 15.42 -2.15
N LEU A 117 11.30 14.66 -3.25
CA LEU A 117 11.25 15.18 -4.62
C LEU A 117 9.85 15.74 -4.95
N VAL A 118 8.78 15.03 -4.57
CA VAL A 118 7.39 15.51 -4.73
C VAL A 118 7.20 16.83 -3.97
N LEU A 119 7.72 16.94 -2.74
CA LEU A 119 7.64 18.16 -1.93
C LEU A 119 8.42 19.32 -2.53
N THR A 120 9.61 19.08 -3.07
CA THR A 120 10.45 20.13 -3.67
C THR A 120 9.94 20.61 -5.04
N PHE A 121 9.21 19.78 -5.78
CA PHE A 121 8.59 20.18 -7.06
C PHE A 121 7.14 20.66 -6.93
N SER A 122 6.55 20.61 -5.73
CA SER A 122 5.20 21.13 -5.45
C SER A 122 5.21 22.57 -4.88
N PHE A 123 6.37 23.23 -4.80
CA PHE A 123 6.56 24.63 -4.40
C PHE A 123 7.20 25.45 -5.51
#